data_AF-A0A8M8V0Z6-F1
#
_entry.id   AF-A0A8M8V0Z6-F1
#
_cell.length_a   1.000
_cell.length_b   1.000
_cell.length_c   1.000
_cell.angle_alpha   90.00
_cell.angle_beta   90.00
_cell.angle_gamma   90.00
#
_symmetry.space_group_name_H-M   'P 1'
#
loop_
_entity.id
_entity.type
_entity.pdbx_description
1 polymer ?
#
loop_
_entity_poly.entity_id
_entity_poly.type
_entity_poly.pdbx_seq_one_letter_code
_entity_poly.pdbx_strand_id
1 'polypeptide(L)'
;MILAAAVEQQCEVLDLGIAHDDEKEIEGILERAFSSGIDILLTSGGVSMGDRDFVKPLLEKKGRVYFHKVCMKPGKPLTFAEILPGSTEDRADTKILAFGLPGNPVSCLVCFHLFLVPTIRHLSGWAHPHLPRVHARLKQSIMADRVRPEFHRATVRWEFNGVTDISGFVAESTGNQISSRLLSMKSANALLEVPPMGNLIPSGTYVVAVIISDLIGFTGTSSFPSSIPVSITQRSNSSDTVAGKHEDSEFKVAILTVSDTVASGAGPDRSGPRAVSVVNSSSEKLGGARVAATAVVPDEIPKIKEALERWSDVDKMDLILTLGGTGCTPRDVTPEATKEVIQKETPGLLYVMMQESLKVTPFAMLSRSAAGIRGSTLIINMPGNPNAVAECMEALLPALKHALKQIKGDKREKHPRHIPHAQAAPTDTWERSYKLASGAAQETGCSCSH
;
A
#
# COMPACT_ATOMS: atom_id res chain seq x y z
N MET A 1 8.24 10.39 -2.79
CA MET A 1 8.09 9.36 -3.85
C MET A 1 8.89 9.74 -5.09
N ILE A 2 8.60 10.85 -5.77
CA ILE A 2 9.35 11.31 -6.95
C ILE A 2 10.81 11.60 -6.60
N LEU A 3 11.07 12.25 -5.46
CA LEU A 3 12.44 12.50 -4.96
C LEU A 3 13.25 11.20 -4.88
N ALA A 4 12.69 10.15 -4.28
CA ALA A 4 13.35 8.84 -4.18
C ALA A 4 13.60 8.22 -5.57
N ALA A 5 12.63 8.31 -6.48
CA ALA A 5 12.78 7.79 -7.84
C ALA A 5 13.85 8.57 -8.65
N ALA A 6 13.98 9.88 -8.43
CA ALA A 6 15.03 10.70 -9.04
C ALA A 6 16.43 10.36 -8.47
N VAL A 7 16.53 10.16 -7.16
CA VAL A 7 17.77 9.70 -6.50
C VAL A 7 18.17 8.31 -7.00
N GLU A 8 17.22 7.40 -7.22
CA GLU A 8 17.50 6.08 -7.84
C GLU A 8 18.06 6.20 -9.27
N GLN A 9 17.74 7.28 -9.99
CA GLN A 9 18.35 7.60 -11.29
C GLN A 9 19.64 8.41 -11.17
N GLN A 10 20.18 8.58 -9.95
CA GLN A 10 21.42 9.31 -9.67
C GLN A 10 21.38 10.80 -10.06
N CYS A 11 20.18 11.41 -10.03
CA CYS A 11 20.05 12.85 -10.25
C CYS A 11 20.39 13.65 -8.99
N GLU A 12 20.96 14.84 -9.17
CA GLU A 12 20.92 15.89 -8.15
C GLU A 12 19.49 16.45 -8.08
N VAL A 13 18.96 16.60 -6.86
CA VAL A 13 17.56 16.96 -6.66
C VAL A 13 17.45 18.24 -5.84
N LEU A 14 16.86 19.27 -6.45
CA LEU A 14 16.43 20.49 -5.78
C LEU A 14 14.95 20.35 -5.37
N ASP A 15 14.70 20.14 -4.08
CA ASP A 15 13.34 20.09 -3.54
C ASP A 15 12.81 21.51 -3.28
N LEU A 16 11.72 21.87 -3.98
CA LEU A 16 11.06 23.16 -3.87
C LEU A 16 9.85 23.15 -2.92
N GLY A 17 9.56 22.00 -2.30
CA GLY A 17 8.49 21.84 -1.32
C GLY A 17 7.10 21.77 -1.93
N ILE A 18 6.10 22.07 -1.10
CA ILE A 18 4.68 22.03 -1.46
C ILE A 18 4.23 23.46 -1.78
N ALA A 19 3.72 23.67 -2.98
CA ALA A 19 3.04 24.90 -3.37
C ALA A 19 1.56 24.84 -2.98
N HIS A 20 1.00 25.94 -2.50
CA HIS A 20 -0.46 26.07 -2.40
C HIS A 20 -1.10 26.25 -3.78
N ASP A 21 -2.39 25.96 -3.88
CA ASP A 21 -3.21 26.17 -5.09
C ASP A 21 -3.49 27.68 -5.31
N ASP A 22 -2.43 28.47 -5.45
CA ASP A 22 -2.43 29.90 -5.75
C ASP A 22 -1.51 30.17 -6.94
N GLU A 23 -2.03 30.86 -7.95
CA GLU A 23 -1.31 31.08 -9.21
C GLU A 23 0.00 31.86 -9.01
N LYS A 24 -0.01 32.89 -8.15
CA LYS A 24 1.17 33.74 -7.93
C LYS A 24 2.25 33.02 -7.15
N GLU A 25 1.84 32.22 -6.16
CA GLU A 25 2.76 31.39 -5.39
C GLU A 25 3.44 30.34 -6.29
N ILE A 26 2.66 29.63 -7.11
CA ILE A 26 3.20 28.64 -8.05
C ILE A 26 4.12 29.32 -9.06
N GLU A 27 3.73 30.47 -9.63
CA GLU A 27 4.59 31.23 -10.55
C GLU A 27 5.92 31.62 -9.90
N GLY A 28 5.91 32.12 -8.66
CA GLY A 28 7.13 32.47 -7.94
C GLY A 28 8.03 31.27 -7.62
N ILE A 29 7.46 30.09 -7.34
CA ILE A 29 8.22 28.84 -7.16
C ILE A 29 8.87 28.42 -8.49
N LEU A 30 8.12 28.47 -9.60
CA LEU A 30 8.63 28.15 -10.93
C LEU A 30 9.78 29.07 -11.35
N GLU A 31 9.66 30.37 -11.10
CA GLU A 31 10.73 31.34 -11.41
C GLU A 31 12.01 31.07 -10.62
N ARG A 32 11.89 30.72 -9.33
CA ARG A 32 13.03 30.28 -8.52
C ARG A 32 13.64 29.01 -9.09
N ALA A 33 12.82 28.04 -9.50
CA ALA A 33 13.28 26.80 -10.11
C ALA A 33 14.11 27.06 -11.37
N PHE A 34 13.58 27.87 -12.29
CA PHE A 34 14.23 28.19 -13.56
C PHE A 34 15.55 28.96 -13.36
N SER A 35 15.61 29.80 -12.33
CA SER A 35 16.81 30.56 -11.98
C SER A 35 17.86 29.74 -11.21
N SER A 36 17.51 28.54 -10.74
CA SER A 36 18.40 27.69 -9.94
C SER A 36 19.32 26.80 -10.80
N GLY A 37 19.20 26.87 -12.13
CA GLY A 37 20.08 26.15 -13.05
C GLY A 37 19.76 24.66 -13.22
N ILE A 38 18.52 24.25 -12.92
CA ILE A 38 18.01 22.88 -13.14
C ILE A 38 17.88 22.55 -14.63
N ASP A 39 18.04 21.28 -15.00
CA ASP A 39 17.78 20.79 -16.37
C ASP A 39 16.34 20.28 -16.54
N ILE A 40 15.76 19.71 -15.48
CA ILE A 40 14.42 19.14 -15.48
C ILE A 40 13.61 19.75 -14.34
N LEU A 41 12.42 20.23 -14.65
CA LEU A 41 11.40 20.62 -13.68
C LEU A 41 10.34 19.52 -13.57
N LEU A 42 10.08 19.05 -12.35
CA LEU A 42 9.01 18.10 -12.06
C LEU A 42 7.96 18.73 -11.16
N THR A 43 6.70 18.70 -11.59
CA THR A 43 5.56 19.00 -10.71
C THR A 43 4.67 17.78 -10.57
N SER A 44 3.92 17.67 -9.46
CA SER A 44 2.95 16.60 -9.27
C SER A 44 1.64 17.15 -8.73
N GLY A 45 0.54 16.91 -9.44
CA GLY A 45 -0.73 17.60 -9.18
C GLY A 45 -0.83 18.91 -9.97
N GLY A 46 -2.00 19.56 -9.95
CA GLY A 46 -2.19 20.85 -10.63
C GLY A 46 -2.28 20.79 -12.17
N VAL A 47 -2.47 19.61 -12.77
CA VAL A 47 -2.37 19.39 -14.25
C VAL A 47 -3.61 18.72 -14.88
N SER A 48 -4.73 18.64 -14.17
CA SER A 48 -5.93 17.92 -14.60
C SER A 48 -6.97 18.84 -15.29
N MET A 49 -8.12 19.04 -14.64
CA MET A 49 -9.30 19.77 -15.13
C MET A 49 -9.95 20.58 -14.00
N GLY A 50 -9.25 20.76 -12.88
CA GLY A 50 -9.74 21.53 -11.76
C GLY A 50 -9.57 23.02 -12.00
N ASP A 51 -10.46 23.83 -11.42
CA ASP A 51 -10.46 25.29 -11.56
C ASP A 51 -9.21 25.96 -10.95
N ARG A 52 -8.36 25.19 -10.27
CA ARG A 52 -7.09 25.61 -9.65
C ARG A 52 -5.86 24.89 -10.21
N ASP A 53 -5.99 24.25 -11.37
CA ASP A 53 -4.87 23.58 -12.05
C ASP A 53 -4.01 24.62 -12.80
N PHE A 54 -3.23 25.41 -12.05
CA PHE A 54 -2.44 26.54 -12.58
C PHE A 54 -1.12 26.13 -13.27
N VAL A 55 -0.63 24.91 -13.05
CA VAL A 55 0.66 24.46 -13.59
C VAL A 55 0.67 24.54 -15.12
N LYS A 56 -0.38 24.04 -15.78
CA LYS A 56 -0.44 24.02 -17.25
C LYS A 56 -0.42 25.44 -17.84
N PRO A 57 -1.31 26.38 -17.46
CA PRO A 57 -1.27 27.76 -17.94
C PRO A 57 0.08 28.45 -17.72
N LEU A 58 0.71 28.22 -16.57
CA LEU A 58 2.02 28.81 -16.26
C LEU A 58 3.14 28.24 -17.14
N LEU A 59 3.13 26.94 -17.42
CA LEU A 59 4.07 26.34 -18.37
C LEU A 59 3.85 26.85 -19.81
N GLU A 60 2.60 27.06 -20.24
CA GLU A 60 2.27 27.67 -21.54
C GLU A 60 2.73 29.14 -21.63
N LYS A 61 2.69 29.88 -20.52
CA LYS A 61 3.17 31.26 -20.43
C LYS A 61 4.70 31.35 -20.51
N LYS A 62 5.41 30.39 -19.90
CA LYS A 62 6.88 30.42 -19.77
C LYS A 62 7.62 29.67 -20.86
N GLY A 63 6.93 28.87 -21.67
CA GLY A 63 7.57 28.11 -22.75
C GLY A 63 6.58 27.40 -23.66
N ARG A 64 7.05 26.35 -24.33
CA ARG A 64 6.27 25.60 -25.31
C ARG A 64 5.78 24.29 -24.71
N VAL A 65 4.47 24.18 -24.51
CA VAL A 65 3.81 22.90 -24.17
C VAL A 65 3.66 22.05 -25.44
N TYR A 66 4.16 20.82 -25.41
CA TYR A 66 4.08 19.88 -26.53
C TYR A 66 2.81 19.03 -26.46
N PHE A 67 2.47 18.58 -25.27
CA PHE A 67 1.24 17.85 -25.00
C PHE A 67 0.84 18.02 -23.54
N HIS A 68 -0.46 17.86 -23.28
CA HIS A 68 -1.05 17.94 -21.94
C HIS A 68 -2.01 16.77 -21.66
N LYS A 69 -2.09 15.81 -22.58
CA LYS A 69 -2.85 14.57 -22.45
C LYS A 69 -2.13 13.45 -23.19
N VAL A 70 -2.11 12.27 -22.59
CA VAL A 70 -1.58 11.04 -23.21
C VAL A 70 -2.65 9.97 -23.24
N CYS A 71 -2.76 9.25 -24.35
CA CYS A 71 -3.66 8.11 -24.48
C CYS A 71 -3.06 6.89 -23.75
N MET A 72 -3.13 6.91 -22.42
CA MET A 72 -2.60 5.84 -21.56
C MET A 72 -3.42 5.70 -20.27
N LYS A 73 -3.26 4.54 -19.63
CA LYS A 73 -3.79 4.24 -18.30
C LYS A 73 -2.73 3.54 -17.44
N PRO A 74 -2.50 3.97 -16.18
CA PRO A 74 -2.81 5.29 -15.65
C PRO A 74 -1.93 6.37 -16.32
N GLY A 75 -2.21 7.67 -16.11
CA GLY A 75 -1.31 8.75 -16.60
C GLY A 75 -1.89 9.77 -17.60
N LYS A 76 -3.20 9.75 -17.88
CA LYS A 76 -3.85 10.64 -18.87
C LYS A 76 -3.41 12.12 -18.81
N PRO A 77 -3.38 12.81 -17.66
CA PRO A 77 -3.11 14.26 -17.62
C PRO A 77 -1.60 14.60 -17.54
N LEU A 78 -0.72 13.74 -18.07
CA LEU A 78 0.70 14.09 -18.19
C LEU A 78 0.88 15.29 -19.14
N THR A 79 1.60 16.29 -18.66
CA THR A 79 1.99 17.48 -19.44
C THR A 79 3.50 17.51 -19.63
N PHE A 80 3.94 17.88 -20.84
CA PHE A 80 5.34 18.10 -21.14
C PHE A 80 5.52 19.44 -21.85
N ALA A 81 6.49 20.22 -21.37
CA ALA A 81 6.83 21.52 -21.90
C ALA A 81 8.35 21.72 -21.96
N GLU A 82 8.79 22.56 -22.88
CA GLU A 82 10.14 23.08 -22.93
C GLU A 82 10.12 24.55 -22.51
N ILE A 83 10.90 24.89 -21.49
CA ILE A 83 11.01 26.25 -20.97
C ILE A 83 12.35 26.83 -21.41
N LEU A 84 12.31 28.07 -21.89
CA LEU A 84 13.50 28.85 -22.25
C LEU A 84 13.72 29.88 -21.14
N PRO A 85 14.61 29.63 -20.16
CA PRO A 85 14.95 30.63 -19.17
C PRO A 85 15.54 31.85 -19.90
N GLY A 86 15.05 33.05 -19.59
CA GLY A 86 15.48 34.29 -20.25
C GLY A 86 17.00 34.47 -20.19
N SER A 87 17.56 35.08 -21.24
CA SER A 87 19.00 35.25 -21.45
C SER A 87 19.69 35.92 -20.25
N THR A 88 20.38 35.11 -19.44
CA THR A 88 21.46 35.58 -18.56
C THR A 88 22.78 35.24 -19.24
N GLU A 89 23.72 36.18 -19.24
CA GLU A 89 24.90 36.22 -20.12
C GLU A 89 25.84 34.99 -20.03
N ASP A 90 25.65 34.11 -19.04
CA ASP A 90 26.49 32.93 -18.79
C ASP A 90 25.86 31.56 -19.18
N ARG A 91 24.58 31.50 -19.58
CA ARG A 91 23.92 30.26 -20.06
C ARG A 91 23.02 30.54 -21.26
N ALA A 92 23.63 30.92 -22.38
CA ALA A 92 22.93 30.92 -23.66
C ALA A 92 22.50 29.47 -24.00
N ASP A 93 21.20 29.26 -24.22
CA ASP A 93 20.55 28.08 -24.82
C ASP A 93 20.29 26.80 -23.98
N THR A 94 20.44 26.79 -22.66
CA THR A 94 20.06 25.59 -21.87
C THR A 94 18.55 25.54 -21.63
N LYS A 95 17.85 24.71 -22.42
CA LYS A 95 16.41 24.43 -22.30
C LYS A 95 16.13 23.65 -21.02
N ILE A 96 15.06 24.03 -20.31
CA ILE A 96 14.56 23.29 -19.14
C ILE A 96 13.39 22.41 -19.58
N LEU A 97 13.47 21.12 -19.29
CA LEU A 97 12.41 20.16 -19.59
C LEU A 97 11.42 20.08 -18.42
N ALA A 98 10.19 20.55 -18.62
CA ALA A 98 9.17 20.57 -17.58
C ALA A 98 8.15 19.45 -17.77
N PHE A 99 7.99 18.62 -16.74
CA PHE A 99 7.00 17.55 -16.69
C PHE A 99 5.97 17.83 -15.60
N GLY A 100 4.73 18.04 -16.04
CA GLY A 100 3.55 18.12 -15.18
C GLY A 100 2.99 16.72 -14.93
N LEU A 101 3.39 16.08 -13.84
CA LEU A 101 2.97 14.72 -13.50
C LEU A 101 1.56 14.72 -12.87
N PRO A 102 0.74 13.69 -13.15
CA PRO A 102 -0.57 13.55 -12.51
C PRO A 102 -0.48 13.47 -10.98
N GLY A 103 -1.44 14.05 -10.25
CA GLY A 103 -1.46 14.01 -8.78
C GLY A 103 -1.75 12.63 -8.17
N ASN A 104 -2.36 11.72 -8.93
CA ASN A 104 -2.59 10.34 -8.48
C ASN A 104 -1.25 9.58 -8.34
N PRO A 105 -0.92 8.98 -7.19
CA PRO A 105 0.42 8.43 -6.93
C PRO A 105 0.90 7.39 -7.94
N VAL A 106 0.03 6.47 -8.37
CA VAL A 106 0.42 5.45 -9.36
C VAL A 106 0.63 6.09 -10.73
N SER A 107 -0.27 6.99 -11.14
CA SER A 107 -0.14 7.72 -12.40
C SER A 107 1.19 8.48 -12.45
N CYS A 108 1.55 9.13 -11.34
CA CYS A 108 2.80 9.86 -11.18
C CYS A 108 4.02 8.95 -11.41
N LEU A 109 4.14 7.82 -10.69
CA LEU A 109 5.27 6.90 -10.85
C LEU A 109 5.32 6.24 -12.23
N VAL A 110 4.16 5.84 -12.78
CA VAL A 110 4.10 5.26 -14.12
C VAL A 110 4.59 6.27 -15.17
N CYS A 111 4.17 7.53 -15.08
CA CYS A 111 4.68 8.58 -15.94
C CYS A 111 6.18 8.85 -15.70
N PHE A 112 6.65 8.79 -14.45
CA PHE A 112 8.07 8.93 -14.14
C PHE A 112 8.91 7.87 -14.85
N HIS A 113 8.56 6.59 -14.71
CA HIS A 113 9.31 5.52 -15.36
C HIS A 113 9.24 5.58 -16.89
N LEU A 114 8.08 5.88 -17.47
CA LEU A 114 7.91 5.81 -18.92
C LEU A 114 8.48 7.03 -19.66
N PHE A 115 8.49 8.21 -19.05
CA PHE A 115 8.88 9.46 -19.70
C PHE A 115 10.13 10.08 -19.09
N LEU A 116 10.24 10.13 -17.76
CA LEU A 116 11.35 10.83 -17.10
C LEU A 116 12.60 9.96 -17.09
N VAL A 117 12.52 8.67 -16.78
CA VAL A 117 13.71 7.80 -16.77
C VAL A 117 14.43 7.81 -18.14
N PRO A 118 13.76 7.64 -19.30
CA PRO A 118 14.43 7.76 -20.59
C PRO A 118 14.97 9.17 -20.85
N THR A 119 14.27 10.21 -20.40
CA THR A 119 14.73 11.60 -20.56
C THR A 119 16.00 11.86 -19.76
N ILE A 120 16.02 11.47 -18.48
CA ILE A 120 17.18 11.56 -17.58
C ILE A 120 18.36 10.82 -18.22
N ARG A 121 18.18 9.56 -18.61
CA ARG A 121 19.24 8.76 -19.23
C ARG A 121 19.76 9.38 -20.52
N HIS A 122 18.87 9.94 -21.35
CA HIS A 122 19.26 10.62 -22.58
C HIS A 122 20.12 11.85 -22.29
N LEU A 123 19.71 12.71 -21.33
CA LEU A 123 20.49 13.87 -20.90
C LEU A 123 21.82 13.47 -20.25
N SER A 124 21.86 12.33 -19.55
CA SER A 124 23.08 11.76 -18.98
C SER A 124 23.97 11.04 -20.00
N GLY A 125 23.66 11.08 -21.31
CA GLY A 125 24.51 10.55 -22.38
C GLY A 125 24.41 9.04 -22.60
N TRP A 126 23.34 8.38 -22.15
CA TRP A 126 23.15 6.94 -22.39
C TRP A 126 22.87 6.65 -23.86
N ALA A 127 23.59 5.69 -24.45
CA ALA A 127 23.36 5.24 -25.82
C ALA A 127 21.96 4.60 -26.01
N HIS A 128 21.44 3.94 -24.97
CA HIS A 128 20.14 3.28 -24.95
C HIS A 128 19.31 3.74 -23.75
N PRO A 129 18.62 4.89 -23.85
CA PRO A 129 17.94 5.50 -22.71
C PRO A 129 16.65 4.76 -22.30
N HIS A 130 16.06 3.97 -23.19
CA HIS A 130 14.80 3.29 -22.93
C HIS A 130 14.92 2.20 -21.87
N LEU A 131 13.86 2.03 -21.08
CA LEU A 131 13.75 0.89 -20.16
C LEU A 131 13.68 -0.44 -20.94
N PRO A 132 14.32 -1.52 -20.44
CA PRO A 132 14.27 -2.83 -21.06
C PRO A 132 12.84 -3.34 -21.21
N ARG A 133 12.55 -3.99 -22.34
CA ARG A 133 11.28 -4.64 -22.62
C ARG A 133 11.51 -6.13 -22.83
N VAL A 134 10.66 -6.94 -22.20
CA VAL A 134 10.70 -8.40 -22.32
C VAL A 134 9.31 -8.93 -22.66
N HIS A 135 9.23 -10.09 -23.31
CA HIS A 135 7.97 -10.81 -23.45
C HIS A 135 7.75 -11.68 -22.22
N ALA A 136 6.66 -11.44 -21.50
CA ALA A 136 6.29 -12.19 -20.31
C ALA A 136 4.95 -12.91 -20.50
N ARG A 137 4.90 -14.17 -20.10
CA ARG A 137 3.68 -14.99 -20.12
C ARG A 137 2.83 -14.69 -18.89
N LEU A 138 1.56 -14.35 -19.09
CA LEU A 138 0.63 -14.09 -18.00
C LEU A 138 0.35 -15.36 -17.19
N LYS A 139 0.41 -15.27 -15.86
CA LYS A 139 0.00 -16.37 -14.95
C LYS A 139 -1.50 -16.36 -14.64
N GLN A 140 -2.15 -15.21 -14.78
CA GLN A 140 -3.58 -15.01 -14.61
C GLN A 140 -4.16 -14.19 -15.76
N SER A 141 -5.47 -14.32 -15.97
CA SER A 141 -6.17 -13.47 -16.92
C SER A 141 -6.25 -12.03 -16.43
N ILE A 142 -6.15 -11.07 -17.35
CA ILE A 142 -6.20 -9.62 -17.05
C ILE A 142 -7.29 -8.97 -17.90
N MET A 143 -8.12 -8.12 -17.29
CA MET A 143 -9.14 -7.35 -18.00
C MET A 143 -8.51 -6.12 -18.65
N ALA A 144 -8.51 -6.06 -19.98
CA ALA A 144 -8.01 -4.90 -20.70
C ALA A 144 -8.98 -3.71 -20.59
N ASP A 145 -8.41 -2.50 -20.53
CA ASP A 145 -9.21 -1.28 -20.68
C ASP A 145 -9.80 -1.21 -22.09
N ARG A 146 -11.00 -0.61 -22.21
CA ARG A 146 -11.72 -0.52 -23.49
C ARG A 146 -11.13 0.51 -24.45
N VAL A 147 -10.48 1.55 -23.92
CA VAL A 147 -10.21 2.77 -24.68
C VAL A 147 -8.72 3.09 -24.72
N ARG A 148 -7.99 2.85 -23.63
CA ARG A 148 -6.59 3.28 -23.52
C ARG A 148 -5.66 2.09 -23.28
N PRO A 149 -4.50 2.04 -23.93
CA PRO A 149 -3.45 1.12 -23.52
C PRO A 149 -3.18 1.25 -22.03
N GLU A 150 -3.14 0.12 -21.32
CA GLU A 150 -2.90 0.08 -19.88
C GLU A 150 -1.46 -0.37 -19.61
N PHE A 151 -0.74 0.39 -18.79
CA PHE A 151 0.51 0.02 -18.16
C PHE A 151 0.19 -0.65 -16.83
N HIS A 152 -0.07 -1.95 -16.92
CA HIS A 152 -0.56 -2.78 -15.82
C HIS A 152 0.59 -3.20 -14.92
N ARG A 153 0.51 -2.91 -13.62
CA ARG A 153 1.60 -3.20 -12.68
C ARG A 153 1.66 -4.70 -12.41
N ALA A 154 2.84 -5.28 -12.61
CA ALA A 154 3.07 -6.70 -12.42
C ALA A 154 4.41 -6.98 -11.74
N THR A 155 4.46 -8.15 -11.12
CA THR A 155 5.70 -8.81 -10.74
C THR A 155 6.08 -9.77 -11.87
N VAL A 156 7.20 -9.49 -12.52
CA VAL A 156 7.82 -10.31 -13.55
C VAL A 156 9.00 -11.06 -12.95
N ARG A 157 9.08 -12.36 -13.24
CA ARG A 157 10.18 -13.22 -12.82
C ARG A 157 10.54 -14.20 -13.92
N TRP A 158 11.76 -14.71 -13.89
CA TRP A 158 12.16 -15.81 -14.75
C TRP A 158 11.66 -17.14 -14.15
N GLU A 159 11.04 -17.98 -14.97
CA GLU A 159 10.62 -19.32 -14.58
C GLU A 159 11.33 -20.37 -15.46
N PHE A 160 12.01 -21.31 -14.79
CA PHE A 160 12.58 -22.49 -15.43
C PHE A 160 11.51 -23.59 -15.47
N ASN A 161 11.16 -24.06 -16.66
CA ASN A 161 10.17 -25.10 -16.81
C ASN A 161 10.86 -26.38 -17.28
N GLY A 162 10.95 -27.39 -16.41
CA GLY A 162 11.66 -28.65 -16.69
C GLY A 162 10.84 -29.68 -17.48
N VAL A 163 9.56 -29.42 -17.72
CA VAL A 163 8.61 -30.37 -18.36
C VAL A 163 8.19 -29.92 -19.77
N THR A 164 8.18 -28.62 -20.04
CA THR A 164 7.98 -28.05 -21.38
C THR A 164 9.18 -27.17 -21.70
N ASP A 165 9.82 -27.34 -22.86
CA ASP A 165 11.10 -26.72 -23.27
C ASP A 165 11.14 -25.17 -23.36
N ILE A 166 10.25 -24.45 -22.68
CA ILE A 166 10.13 -22.99 -22.76
C ILE A 166 10.25 -22.42 -21.35
N SER A 167 11.50 -22.19 -20.93
CA SER A 167 11.82 -21.27 -19.83
C SER A 167 11.64 -19.83 -20.31
N GLY A 168 11.20 -18.93 -19.44
CA GLY A 168 10.98 -17.55 -19.84
C GLY A 168 10.40 -16.67 -18.73
N PHE A 169 10.18 -15.39 -19.06
CA PHE A 169 9.54 -14.48 -18.15
C PHE A 169 8.07 -14.81 -17.97
N VAL A 170 7.62 -14.78 -16.72
CA VAL A 170 6.22 -14.86 -16.34
C VAL A 170 5.81 -13.62 -15.57
N ALA A 171 4.58 -13.18 -15.77
CA ALA A 171 4.03 -11.97 -15.17
C ALA A 171 2.82 -12.28 -14.30
N GLU A 172 2.83 -11.73 -13.09
CA GLU A 172 1.70 -11.75 -12.16
C GLU A 172 1.23 -10.31 -11.87
N SER A 173 -0.05 -10.02 -12.13
CA SER A 173 -0.69 -8.77 -11.73
C SER A 173 -0.56 -8.53 -10.23
N THR A 174 -0.32 -7.26 -9.87
CA THR A 174 -0.31 -6.76 -8.48
C THR A 174 -1.72 -6.55 -7.89
N GLY A 175 -2.76 -7.04 -8.58
CA GLY A 175 -4.15 -6.97 -8.16
C GLY A 175 -4.85 -5.71 -8.67
N ASN A 176 -5.58 -5.00 -7.81
CA ASN A 176 -6.39 -3.85 -8.21
C ASN A 176 -5.52 -2.70 -8.75
N GLN A 177 -5.84 -2.28 -9.99
CA GLN A 177 -5.07 -1.32 -10.78
C GLN A 177 -5.56 0.14 -10.71
N ILE A 178 -6.44 0.51 -9.78
CA ILE A 178 -6.86 1.92 -9.58
C ILE A 178 -5.64 2.84 -9.37
N SER A 179 -5.65 4.02 -10.01
CA SER A 179 -4.52 4.95 -10.04
C SER A 179 -4.20 5.64 -8.71
N SER A 180 -5.15 5.70 -7.78
CA SER A 180 -4.91 6.20 -6.42
C SER A 180 -4.31 5.13 -5.50
N ARG A 181 -4.35 3.85 -5.87
CA ARG A 181 -3.89 2.73 -5.05
C ARG A 181 -2.40 2.49 -5.22
N LEU A 182 -1.59 3.25 -4.50
CA LEU A 182 -0.12 3.12 -4.51
C LEU A 182 0.37 1.70 -4.16
N LEU A 183 -0.40 0.93 -3.37
CA LEU A 183 -0.09 -0.48 -3.06
C LEU A 183 0.10 -1.37 -4.30
N SER A 184 -0.47 -1.01 -5.45
CA SER A 184 -0.21 -1.73 -6.71
C SER A 184 1.23 -1.58 -7.22
N MET A 185 1.98 -0.59 -6.74
CA MET A 185 3.41 -0.42 -7.07
C MET A 185 4.34 -1.17 -6.11
N LYS A 186 3.88 -1.60 -4.92
CA LYS A 186 4.74 -2.13 -3.85
C LYS A 186 5.61 -3.32 -4.29
N SER A 187 5.04 -4.22 -5.08
CA SER A 187 5.73 -5.42 -5.58
C SER A 187 5.92 -5.37 -7.11
N ALA A 188 5.63 -4.23 -7.74
CA ALA A 188 5.74 -4.07 -9.17
C ALA A 188 7.20 -3.86 -9.54
N ASN A 189 7.76 -4.78 -10.31
CA ASN A 189 9.06 -4.62 -10.96
C ASN A 189 8.92 -4.43 -12.49
N ALA A 190 7.68 -4.51 -13.00
CA ALA A 190 7.39 -4.28 -14.40
C ALA A 190 6.01 -3.63 -14.62
N LEU A 191 5.89 -3.00 -15.79
CA LEU A 191 4.64 -2.48 -16.35
C LEU A 191 4.31 -3.28 -17.61
N LEU A 192 3.23 -4.06 -17.59
CA LEU A 192 2.75 -4.79 -18.77
C LEU A 192 2.07 -3.80 -19.71
N GLU A 193 2.42 -3.87 -21.00
CA GLU A 193 1.78 -3.10 -22.06
C GLU A 193 0.53 -3.85 -22.53
N VAL A 194 -0.61 -3.52 -21.93
CA VAL A 194 -1.90 -4.15 -22.21
C VAL A 194 -2.64 -3.32 -23.28
N PRO A 195 -2.99 -3.90 -24.44
CA PRO A 195 -3.66 -3.18 -25.51
C PRO A 195 -5.11 -2.82 -25.16
N PRO A 196 -5.69 -1.75 -25.75
CA PRO A 196 -7.06 -1.30 -25.48
C PRO A 196 -8.09 -2.18 -26.20
N MET A 197 -8.35 -3.38 -25.68
CA MET A 197 -9.27 -4.34 -26.30
C MET A 197 -10.62 -4.46 -25.58
N GLY A 198 -10.70 -4.04 -24.31
CA GLY A 198 -11.94 -4.11 -23.53
C GLY A 198 -12.44 -5.52 -23.16
N ASN A 199 -11.64 -6.54 -23.47
CA ASN A 199 -11.92 -7.94 -23.21
C ASN A 199 -10.90 -8.54 -22.23
N LEU A 200 -11.16 -9.77 -21.81
CA LEU A 200 -10.27 -10.53 -20.95
C LEU A 200 -9.10 -11.08 -21.78
N ILE A 201 -7.88 -10.74 -21.40
CA ILE A 201 -6.66 -11.38 -21.91
C ILE A 201 -6.42 -12.64 -21.08
N PRO A 202 -6.41 -13.85 -21.67
CA PRO A 202 -6.33 -15.08 -20.91
C PRO A 202 -4.95 -15.33 -20.30
N SER A 203 -4.91 -16.09 -19.21
CA SER A 203 -3.67 -16.68 -18.70
C SER A 203 -2.95 -17.49 -19.79
N GLY A 204 -1.62 -17.45 -19.78
CA GLY A 204 -0.78 -18.07 -20.81
C GLY A 204 -0.49 -17.18 -22.02
N THR A 205 -1.21 -16.07 -22.21
CA THR A 205 -0.88 -15.10 -23.27
C THR A 205 0.44 -14.37 -22.97
N TYR A 206 1.25 -14.14 -24.01
CA TYR A 206 2.44 -13.33 -23.92
C TYR A 206 2.11 -11.85 -24.10
N VAL A 207 2.63 -11.01 -23.21
CA VAL A 207 2.52 -9.55 -23.29
C VAL A 207 3.90 -8.93 -23.13
N VAL A 208 4.09 -7.72 -23.68
CA VAL A 208 5.32 -6.96 -23.45
C VAL A 208 5.31 -6.40 -22.03
N ALA A 209 6.42 -6.51 -21.33
CA ALA A 209 6.63 -5.98 -20.00
C ALA A 209 7.84 -5.03 -20.00
N VAL A 210 7.60 -3.76 -19.62
CA VAL A 210 8.65 -2.77 -19.36
C VAL A 210 9.20 -3.02 -17.97
N ILE A 211 10.49 -3.32 -17.86
CA ILE A 211 11.15 -3.56 -16.57
C ILE A 211 11.46 -2.21 -15.92
N ILE A 212 10.97 -1.99 -14.70
CA ILE A 212 11.09 -0.71 -13.97
C ILE A 212 11.98 -0.79 -12.71
N SER A 213 12.40 -2.00 -12.32
CA SER A 213 13.38 -2.21 -11.23
C SER A 213 14.30 -3.38 -11.56
N ASP A 214 15.41 -3.49 -10.84
CA ASP A 214 16.39 -4.56 -11.05
C ASP A 214 15.80 -5.96 -10.84
N LEU A 215 16.05 -6.85 -11.80
CA LEU A 215 15.58 -8.25 -11.75
C LEU A 215 16.54 -9.18 -10.98
N ILE A 216 17.73 -8.69 -10.61
CA ILE A 216 18.83 -9.46 -10.02
C ILE A 216 18.43 -10.04 -8.63
N GLY A 217 17.49 -9.41 -7.92
CA GLY A 217 17.01 -9.88 -6.61
C GLY A 217 15.95 -11.00 -6.66
N PHE A 218 15.48 -11.43 -7.84
CA PHE A 218 14.36 -12.36 -8.00
C PHE A 218 14.77 -13.73 -8.57
N THR A 219 16.03 -14.15 -8.41
CA THR A 219 16.42 -15.53 -8.66
C THR A 219 15.66 -16.45 -7.71
N GLY A 220 14.65 -17.12 -8.25
CA GLY A 220 13.90 -18.14 -7.54
C GLY A 220 14.86 -19.19 -6.98
N THR A 221 14.47 -19.71 -5.83
CA THR A 221 14.98 -20.94 -5.21
C THR A 221 15.17 -22.02 -6.28
N SER A 222 16.39 -22.12 -6.79
CA SER A 222 16.88 -23.29 -7.49
C SER A 222 18.07 -23.76 -6.66
N SER A 223 17.82 -24.84 -5.94
CA SER A 223 18.85 -25.66 -5.33
C SER A 223 19.80 -26.15 -6.43
N PHE A 224 20.99 -25.56 -6.50
CA PHE A 224 22.15 -26.21 -7.10
C PHE A 224 23.27 -26.26 -6.06
N PRO A 225 23.90 -27.43 -5.85
CA PRO A 225 24.97 -27.59 -4.87
C PRO A 225 26.30 -27.20 -5.52
N SER A 226 27.01 -26.25 -4.91
CA SER A 226 28.48 -26.20 -4.93
C SER A 226 28.92 -25.10 -3.94
N SER A 227 29.42 -25.45 -2.75
CA SER A 227 30.81 -25.84 -2.49
C SER A 227 31.83 -24.78 -2.90
N ILE A 228 31.96 -23.73 -2.08
CA ILE A 228 33.24 -23.07 -1.82
C ILE A 228 33.32 -22.82 -0.30
N PRO A 229 34.39 -23.27 0.39
CA PRO A 229 34.53 -23.09 1.82
C PRO A 229 35.03 -21.66 2.09
N VAL A 230 34.23 -20.85 2.76
CA VAL A 230 34.75 -19.63 3.40
C VAL A 230 34.90 -19.93 4.89
N SER A 231 36.14 -20.21 5.26
CA SER A 231 36.56 -20.31 6.65
C SER A 231 36.45 -18.93 7.31
N ILE A 232 35.49 -18.78 8.22
CA ILE A 232 35.51 -17.69 9.19
C ILE A 232 35.71 -18.32 10.56
N THR A 233 36.95 -18.18 11.03
CA THR A 233 37.46 -18.42 12.37
C THR A 233 36.48 -17.96 13.45
N GLN A 234 36.08 -18.91 14.30
CA GLN A 234 35.50 -18.63 15.61
C GLN A 234 36.51 -17.83 16.44
N ARG A 235 36.09 -16.64 16.91
CA ARG A 235 36.58 -16.09 18.17
C ARG A 235 35.40 -15.98 19.12
N SER A 236 35.51 -16.76 20.18
CA SER A 236 34.71 -16.72 21.39
C SER A 236 34.98 -15.46 22.21
N ASN A 237 34.09 -15.26 23.19
CA ASN A 237 34.03 -14.26 24.26
C ASN A 237 33.12 -13.09 23.91
N SER A 238 32.19 -12.68 24.74
CA SER A 238 31.74 -13.13 26.05
C SER A 238 30.44 -12.39 26.34
N SER A 239 29.61 -12.98 27.18
CA SER A 239 28.40 -12.42 27.77
C SER A 239 28.51 -10.93 28.11
N ASP A 240 27.58 -10.13 27.58
CA ASP A 240 26.98 -9.05 28.35
C ASP A 240 25.49 -8.93 28.00
N THR A 241 24.69 -9.43 28.93
CA THR A 241 23.25 -9.31 29.04
C THR A 241 22.82 -7.84 29.14
N VAL A 242 22.07 -7.35 28.15
CA VAL A 242 21.11 -6.25 28.36
C VAL A 242 19.74 -6.75 27.94
N ALA A 243 18.97 -7.15 28.94
CA ALA A 243 17.59 -7.57 28.82
C ALA A 243 16.70 -6.39 28.39
N GLY A 244 16.31 -6.37 27.11
CA GLY A 244 15.14 -5.65 26.63
C GLY A 244 13.96 -6.61 26.51
N LYS A 245 13.07 -6.64 27.51
CA LYS A 245 11.80 -7.38 27.45
C LYS A 245 10.94 -6.84 26.29
N HIS A 246 10.86 -7.58 25.19
CA HIS A 246 9.70 -7.50 24.30
C HIS A 246 8.64 -8.43 24.89
N GLU A 247 7.65 -7.86 25.58
CA GLU A 247 6.39 -8.57 25.84
C GLU A 247 5.67 -8.73 24.50
N ASP A 248 5.77 -9.90 23.89
CA ASP A 248 4.83 -10.32 22.84
C ASP A 248 3.46 -10.50 23.51
N SER A 249 2.66 -9.43 23.54
CA SER A 249 1.34 -9.49 24.17
C SER A 249 0.38 -10.27 23.27
N GLU A 250 0.03 -11.48 23.70
CA GLU A 250 -1.01 -12.32 23.11
C GLU A 250 -2.36 -11.58 23.04
N PHE A 251 -3.11 -11.69 21.94
CA PHE A 251 -4.45 -11.10 21.81
C PHE A 251 -5.54 -12.09 22.21
N LYS A 252 -6.50 -11.65 23.04
CA LYS A 252 -7.64 -12.45 23.47
C LYS A 252 -8.83 -12.26 22.52
N VAL A 253 -9.26 -13.35 21.89
CA VAL A 253 -10.41 -13.37 20.99
C VAL A 253 -11.58 -14.10 21.65
N ALA A 254 -12.78 -13.53 21.54
CA ALA A 254 -14.02 -14.22 21.91
C ALA A 254 -14.92 -14.42 20.69
N ILE A 255 -15.62 -15.55 20.65
CA ILE A 255 -16.50 -15.93 19.53
C ILE A 255 -17.91 -16.15 20.06
N LEU A 256 -18.86 -15.36 19.57
CA LEU A 256 -20.27 -15.45 19.94
C LEU A 256 -21.09 -16.03 18.78
N THR A 257 -21.59 -17.25 18.91
CA THR A 257 -22.58 -17.78 17.96
C THR A 257 -23.96 -17.21 18.34
N VAL A 258 -24.62 -16.55 17.39
CA VAL A 258 -25.97 -16.02 17.57
C VAL A 258 -26.92 -16.85 16.72
N SER A 259 -27.74 -17.67 17.39
CA SER A 259 -28.73 -18.52 16.73
C SER A 259 -29.75 -19.06 17.72
N ASP A 260 -31.04 -18.80 17.48
CA ASP A 260 -32.15 -19.42 18.22
C ASP A 260 -32.10 -20.96 18.19
N THR A 261 -31.70 -21.56 17.06
CA THR A 261 -31.65 -23.02 16.88
C THR A 261 -30.54 -23.66 17.69
N VAL A 262 -29.36 -23.02 17.75
CA VAL A 262 -28.24 -23.53 18.54
C VAL A 262 -28.48 -23.27 20.03
N ALA A 263 -28.98 -22.08 20.39
CA ALA A 263 -29.25 -21.70 21.78
C ALA A 263 -30.32 -22.60 22.44
N SER A 264 -31.32 -23.04 21.68
CA SER A 264 -32.34 -23.99 22.16
C SER A 264 -31.88 -25.45 22.19
N GLY A 265 -30.70 -25.76 21.65
CA GLY A 265 -30.18 -27.13 21.52
C GLY A 265 -30.80 -27.93 20.37
N ALA A 266 -31.61 -27.30 19.51
CA ALA A 266 -32.28 -27.94 18.39
C ALA A 266 -31.36 -28.24 17.19
N GLY A 267 -30.15 -27.68 17.16
CA GLY A 267 -29.16 -27.95 16.11
C GLY A 267 -27.71 -27.67 16.54
N PRO A 268 -26.72 -28.28 15.86
CA PRO A 268 -25.32 -28.13 16.23
C PRO A 268 -24.72 -26.80 15.77
N ASP A 269 -23.83 -26.22 16.58
CA ASP A 269 -23.01 -25.09 16.15
C ASP A 269 -21.92 -25.56 15.18
N ARG A 270 -22.02 -25.14 13.91
CA ARG A 270 -21.00 -25.42 12.88
C ARG A 270 -20.05 -24.26 12.67
N SER A 271 -20.47 -23.04 13.00
CA SER A 271 -19.73 -21.81 12.68
C SER A 271 -18.75 -21.45 13.78
N GLY A 272 -19.13 -21.66 15.05
CA GLY A 272 -18.26 -21.48 16.21
C GLY A 272 -16.95 -22.27 16.09
N PRO A 273 -17.00 -23.61 15.94
CA PRO A 273 -15.78 -24.42 15.79
C PRO A 273 -14.93 -24.02 14.58
N ARG A 274 -15.56 -23.62 13.49
CA ARG A 274 -14.85 -23.14 12.29
C ARG A 274 -14.15 -21.82 12.56
N ALA A 275 -14.80 -20.86 13.21
CA ALA A 275 -14.20 -19.60 13.60
C ALA A 275 -12.99 -19.82 14.53
N VAL A 276 -13.11 -20.74 15.51
CA VAL A 276 -12.01 -21.12 16.39
C VAL A 276 -10.82 -21.64 15.58
N SER A 277 -11.07 -22.57 14.66
CA SER A 277 -10.02 -23.13 13.80
C SER A 277 -9.32 -22.05 12.97
N VAL A 278 -10.07 -21.10 12.39
CA VAL A 278 -9.52 -20.06 11.53
C VAL A 278 -8.70 -19.04 12.32
N VAL A 279 -9.17 -18.64 13.51
CA VAL A 279 -8.43 -17.74 14.40
C VAL A 279 -7.12 -18.40 14.85
N ASN A 280 -7.19 -19.66 15.31
CA ASN A 280 -6.00 -20.38 15.77
C ASN A 280 -5.00 -20.61 14.63
N SER A 281 -5.45 -21.01 13.44
CA SER A 281 -4.54 -21.17 12.27
C SER A 281 -3.93 -19.85 11.81
N SER A 282 -4.54 -18.72 12.19
CA SER A 282 -4.07 -17.38 11.84
C SER A 282 -3.40 -16.66 13.02
N SER A 283 -3.15 -17.36 14.14
CA SER A 283 -2.67 -16.78 15.38
C SER A 283 -1.42 -15.92 15.20
N GLU A 284 -0.39 -16.44 14.51
CA GLU A 284 0.86 -15.71 14.23
C GLU A 284 0.61 -14.42 13.44
N LYS A 285 -0.23 -14.51 12.40
CA LYS A 285 -0.61 -13.37 11.54
C LYS A 285 -1.42 -12.33 12.30
N LEU A 286 -2.15 -12.74 13.33
CA LEU A 286 -2.91 -11.87 14.22
C LEU A 286 -2.07 -11.34 15.40
N GLY A 287 -0.80 -11.70 15.51
CA GLY A 287 0.08 -11.26 16.59
C GLY A 287 -0.04 -12.12 17.85
N GLY A 288 -0.13 -13.44 17.68
CA GLY A 288 -0.36 -14.38 18.77
C GLY A 288 -1.79 -14.27 19.29
N ALA A 289 -2.80 -14.21 18.42
CA ALA A 289 -4.18 -14.22 18.90
C ALA A 289 -4.58 -15.63 19.34
N ARG A 290 -5.26 -15.75 20.49
CA ARG A 290 -5.87 -17.00 20.94
C ARG A 290 -7.35 -16.81 21.25
N VAL A 291 -8.14 -17.84 20.99
CA VAL A 291 -9.54 -17.85 21.42
C VAL A 291 -9.58 -18.11 22.93
N ALA A 292 -10.04 -17.13 23.70
CA ALA A 292 -10.13 -17.18 25.15
C ALA A 292 -11.53 -17.58 25.64
N ALA A 293 -12.58 -17.32 24.86
CA ALA A 293 -13.95 -17.66 25.20
C ALA A 293 -14.81 -17.92 23.96
N THR A 294 -15.78 -18.81 24.10
CA THR A 294 -16.85 -19.04 23.13
C THR A 294 -18.18 -19.11 23.85
N ALA A 295 -19.25 -18.55 23.27
CA ALA A 295 -20.60 -18.68 23.81
C ALA A 295 -21.63 -18.74 22.69
N VAL A 296 -22.84 -19.19 23.05
CA VAL A 296 -24.01 -19.22 22.18
C VAL A 296 -25.12 -18.41 22.85
N VAL A 297 -25.79 -17.55 22.10
CA VAL A 297 -26.97 -16.79 22.56
C VAL A 297 -28.09 -16.87 21.51
N PRO A 298 -29.37 -16.76 21.92
CA PRO A 298 -30.48 -16.59 20.98
C PRO A 298 -30.41 -15.23 20.29
N ASP A 299 -31.19 -15.09 19.22
CA ASP A 299 -31.31 -13.86 18.43
C ASP A 299 -32.15 -12.80 19.18
N GLU A 300 -31.66 -12.38 20.36
CA GLU A 300 -32.30 -11.43 21.25
C GLU A 300 -31.33 -10.28 21.57
N ILE A 301 -31.75 -9.05 21.28
CA ILE A 301 -30.93 -7.85 21.51
C ILE A 301 -30.36 -7.80 22.94
N PRO A 302 -31.13 -8.02 24.02
CA PRO A 302 -30.59 -7.96 25.38
C PRO A 302 -29.49 -9.00 25.64
N LYS A 303 -29.63 -10.23 25.12
CA LYS A 303 -28.67 -11.32 25.32
C LYS A 303 -27.38 -11.10 24.55
N ILE A 304 -27.48 -10.61 23.32
CA ILE A 304 -26.30 -10.26 22.51
C ILE A 304 -25.55 -9.11 23.17
N LYS A 305 -26.25 -8.05 23.60
CA LYS A 305 -25.65 -6.91 24.30
C LYS A 305 -24.93 -7.33 25.57
N GLU A 306 -25.59 -8.10 26.44
CA GLU A 306 -25.01 -8.59 27.69
C GLU A 306 -23.67 -9.31 27.46
N ALA A 307 -23.60 -10.19 26.45
CA ALA A 307 -22.36 -10.89 26.09
C ALA A 307 -21.28 -9.94 25.56
N LEU A 308 -21.63 -9.02 24.65
CA LEU A 308 -20.68 -8.06 24.07
C LEU A 308 -20.13 -7.09 25.14
N GLU A 309 -20.97 -6.59 26.02
CA GLU A 309 -20.58 -5.69 27.11
C GLU A 309 -19.72 -6.41 28.14
N ARG A 310 -20.13 -7.60 28.59
CA ARG A 310 -19.32 -8.40 29.52
C ARG A 310 -17.92 -8.68 28.97
N TRP A 311 -17.83 -9.17 27.73
CA TRP A 311 -16.53 -9.51 27.13
C TRP A 311 -15.66 -8.28 26.86
N SER A 312 -16.27 -7.13 26.56
CA SER A 312 -15.52 -5.89 26.34
C SER A 312 -15.08 -5.23 27.65
N ASP A 313 -15.97 -5.15 28.63
CA ASP A 313 -15.80 -4.30 29.80
C ASP A 313 -15.24 -5.05 31.01
N VAL A 314 -15.58 -6.33 31.17
CA VAL A 314 -15.18 -7.17 32.31
C VAL A 314 -14.02 -8.08 31.92
N ASP A 315 -14.22 -8.92 30.90
CA ASP A 315 -13.24 -9.97 30.55
C ASP A 315 -12.07 -9.42 29.70
N LYS A 316 -12.19 -8.16 29.25
CA LYS A 316 -11.18 -7.40 28.48
C LYS A 316 -10.66 -8.18 27.27
N MET A 317 -11.58 -8.63 26.42
CA MET A 317 -11.24 -9.22 25.13
C MET A 317 -10.69 -8.16 24.18
N ASP A 318 -9.75 -8.52 23.32
CA ASP A 318 -9.19 -7.61 22.33
C ASP A 318 -10.05 -7.62 21.04
N LEU A 319 -10.63 -8.78 20.70
CA LEU A 319 -11.48 -9.00 19.54
C LEU A 319 -12.71 -9.84 19.91
N ILE A 320 -13.89 -9.42 19.47
CA ILE A 320 -15.11 -10.22 19.52
C ILE A 320 -15.63 -10.43 18.11
N LEU A 321 -15.82 -11.70 17.73
CA LEU A 321 -16.47 -12.10 16.48
C LEU A 321 -17.84 -12.68 16.80
N THR A 322 -18.91 -12.06 16.29
CA THR A 322 -20.23 -12.69 16.34
C THR A 322 -20.47 -13.47 15.05
N LEU A 323 -21.18 -14.60 15.13
CA LEU A 323 -21.45 -15.47 13.99
C LEU A 323 -22.97 -15.66 13.87
N GLY A 324 -23.59 -15.10 12.84
CA GLY A 324 -25.04 -15.21 12.62
C GLY A 324 -25.83 -13.95 12.97
N GLY A 325 -27.15 -14.02 12.74
CA GLY A 325 -28.09 -12.94 13.02
C GLY A 325 -27.93 -11.66 12.18
N THR A 326 -27.24 -11.73 11.03
CA THR A 326 -26.97 -10.58 10.13
C THR A 326 -27.86 -10.56 8.88
N GLY A 327 -28.81 -11.48 8.74
CA GLY A 327 -29.70 -11.60 7.58
C GLY A 327 -30.83 -10.57 7.56
N CYS A 328 -31.84 -10.81 6.72
CA CYS A 328 -33.01 -9.93 6.57
C CYS A 328 -34.27 -10.46 7.27
N THR A 329 -34.18 -11.55 8.04
CA THR A 329 -35.35 -12.10 8.74
C THR A 329 -35.70 -11.26 9.97
N PRO A 330 -36.96 -11.30 10.47
CA PRO A 330 -37.33 -10.58 11.69
C PRO A 330 -36.56 -11.01 12.94
N ARG A 331 -35.91 -12.18 12.92
CA ARG A 331 -35.06 -12.66 14.01
C ARG A 331 -33.63 -12.16 13.89
N ASP A 332 -33.14 -11.81 12.70
CA ASP A 332 -31.78 -11.30 12.54
C ASP A 332 -31.62 -9.93 13.22
N VAL A 333 -31.05 -9.87 14.43
CA VAL A 333 -30.93 -8.62 15.22
C VAL A 333 -29.51 -8.33 15.71
N THR A 334 -28.52 -9.08 15.23
CA THR A 334 -27.13 -8.94 15.68
C THR A 334 -26.51 -7.57 15.36
N PRO A 335 -26.75 -6.97 14.16
CA PRO A 335 -26.28 -5.62 13.87
C PRO A 335 -26.88 -4.54 14.77
N GLU A 336 -28.18 -4.64 15.07
CA GLU A 336 -28.89 -3.73 15.96
C GLU A 336 -28.28 -3.75 17.37
N ALA A 337 -28.13 -4.96 17.93
CA ALA A 337 -27.50 -5.14 19.24
C ALA A 337 -26.05 -4.62 19.27
N THR A 338 -25.30 -4.83 18.19
CA THR A 338 -23.90 -4.37 18.09
C THR A 338 -23.81 -2.85 18.01
N LYS A 339 -24.66 -2.21 17.21
CA LYS A 339 -24.71 -0.74 17.08
C LYS A 339 -25.05 -0.03 18.39
N GLU A 340 -25.84 -0.66 19.25
CA GLU A 340 -26.16 -0.12 20.58
C GLU A 340 -24.99 -0.15 21.58
N VAL A 341 -23.98 -1.02 21.37
CA VAL A 341 -22.86 -1.19 22.34
C VAL A 341 -21.55 -0.57 21.88
N ILE A 342 -21.34 -0.42 20.56
CA ILE A 342 -20.13 0.18 20.02
C ILE A 342 -20.13 1.70 20.24
N GLN A 343 -18.96 2.25 20.54
CA GLN A 343 -18.75 3.68 20.76
C GLN A 343 -18.21 4.36 19.50
N LYS A 344 -17.53 3.60 18.63
CA LYS A 344 -16.94 4.08 17.39
C LYS A 344 -17.08 3.05 16.29
N GLU A 345 -17.78 3.37 15.21
CA GLU A 345 -17.95 2.47 14.08
C GLU A 345 -16.66 2.28 13.26
N THR A 346 -16.53 1.11 12.64
CA THR A 346 -15.45 0.76 11.73
C THR A 346 -16.00 0.31 10.37
N PRO A 347 -16.67 1.20 9.60
CA PRO A 347 -17.35 0.84 8.36
C PRO A 347 -16.41 0.33 7.27
N GLY A 348 -15.12 0.69 7.32
CA GLY A 348 -14.11 0.20 6.37
C GLY A 348 -13.92 -1.33 6.43
N LEU A 349 -14.06 -1.94 7.61
CA LEU A 349 -13.99 -3.41 7.75
C LEU A 349 -15.19 -4.07 7.05
N LEU A 350 -16.37 -3.49 7.21
CA LEU A 350 -17.60 -3.96 6.57
C LEU A 350 -17.51 -3.84 5.04
N TYR A 351 -16.96 -2.74 4.54
CA TYR A 351 -16.76 -2.54 3.10
C TYR A 351 -15.89 -3.64 2.50
N VAL A 352 -14.77 -3.98 3.15
CA VAL A 352 -13.86 -5.03 2.68
C VAL A 352 -14.53 -6.40 2.75
N MET A 353 -15.18 -6.73 3.87
CA MET A 353 -15.94 -8.00 4.00
C MET A 353 -17.00 -8.13 2.91
N MET A 354 -17.76 -7.07 2.64
CA MET A 354 -18.81 -7.05 1.62
C MET A 354 -18.21 -7.21 0.21
N GLN A 355 -17.13 -6.48 -0.08
CA GLN A 355 -16.46 -6.54 -1.38
C GLN A 355 -15.93 -7.95 -1.68
N GLU A 356 -15.33 -8.63 -0.69
CA GLU A 356 -14.83 -10.00 -0.87
C GLU A 356 -15.97 -11.02 -0.93
N SER A 357 -17.00 -10.89 -0.08
CA SER A 357 -18.15 -11.79 -0.08
C SER A 357 -18.95 -11.74 -1.38
N LEU A 358 -19.06 -10.56 -2.03
CA LEU A 358 -19.73 -10.40 -3.32
C LEU A 358 -19.03 -11.10 -4.48
N LYS A 359 -17.74 -11.44 -4.35
CA LYS A 359 -17.04 -12.27 -5.35
C LYS A 359 -17.45 -13.73 -5.27
N VAL A 360 -17.91 -14.17 -4.10
CA VAL A 360 -18.33 -15.55 -3.83
C VAL A 360 -19.81 -15.72 -4.12
N THR A 361 -20.65 -14.79 -3.66
CA THR A 361 -22.10 -14.88 -3.85
C THR A 361 -22.76 -13.51 -3.95
N PRO A 362 -23.69 -13.32 -4.91
CA PRO A 362 -24.44 -12.07 -5.02
C PRO A 362 -25.32 -11.81 -3.79
N PHE A 363 -25.74 -12.87 -3.06
CA PHE A 363 -26.59 -12.72 -1.88
C PHE A 363 -25.90 -12.01 -0.71
N ALA A 364 -24.57 -11.89 -0.75
CA ALA A 364 -23.82 -11.14 0.26
C ALA A 364 -24.31 -9.69 0.42
N MET A 365 -24.86 -9.09 -0.65
CA MET A 365 -25.41 -7.72 -0.62
C MET A 365 -26.54 -7.52 0.41
N LEU A 366 -27.17 -8.60 0.87
CA LEU A 366 -28.26 -8.57 1.85
C LEU A 366 -27.75 -8.58 3.31
N SER A 367 -26.45 -8.78 3.53
CA SER A 367 -25.89 -8.78 4.88
C SER A 367 -25.96 -7.40 5.50
N ARG A 368 -26.52 -7.32 6.71
CA ARG A 368 -26.63 -6.08 7.50
C ARG A 368 -25.54 -5.92 8.58
N SER A 369 -24.44 -6.66 8.46
CA SER A 369 -23.36 -6.72 9.46
C SER A 369 -22.93 -5.34 9.99
N ALA A 370 -22.59 -5.27 11.28
CA ALA A 370 -22.00 -4.09 11.92
C ALA A 370 -20.60 -4.41 12.46
N ALA A 371 -19.76 -3.37 12.57
CA ALA A 371 -18.43 -3.48 13.18
C ALA A 371 -18.06 -2.16 13.84
N GLY A 372 -17.41 -2.24 15.00
CA GLY A 372 -16.99 -1.07 15.75
C GLY A 372 -16.19 -1.39 16.99
N ILE A 373 -15.83 -0.35 17.73
CA ILE A 373 -14.97 -0.41 18.89
C ILE A 373 -15.79 -0.07 20.13
N ARG A 374 -15.62 -0.86 21.19
CA ARG A 374 -16.09 -0.56 22.55
C ARG A 374 -14.90 -0.63 23.51
N GLY A 375 -14.54 0.49 24.12
CA GLY A 375 -13.36 0.58 24.97
C GLY A 375 -12.10 0.17 24.20
N SER A 376 -11.43 -0.88 24.66
CA SER A 376 -10.26 -1.49 24.02
C SER A 376 -10.59 -2.75 23.21
N THR A 377 -11.85 -2.95 22.83
CA THR A 377 -12.33 -4.17 22.16
C THR A 377 -12.84 -3.85 20.77
N LEU A 378 -12.36 -4.59 19.76
CA LEU A 378 -12.92 -4.57 18.41
C LEU A 378 -14.04 -5.60 18.30
N ILE A 379 -15.21 -5.22 17.80
CA ILE A 379 -16.38 -6.09 17.61
C ILE A 379 -16.71 -6.14 16.13
N ILE A 380 -16.86 -7.34 15.57
CA ILE A 380 -17.18 -7.55 14.15
C ILE A 380 -18.27 -8.62 14.02
N ASN A 381 -19.37 -8.28 13.34
CA ASN A 381 -20.40 -9.27 13.01
C ASN A 381 -20.03 -10.02 11.72
N MET A 382 -19.95 -11.34 11.82
CA MET A 382 -19.68 -12.25 10.71
C MET A 382 -20.95 -13.03 10.34
N PRO A 383 -21.10 -13.45 9.07
CA PRO A 383 -22.20 -14.31 8.67
C PRO A 383 -22.22 -15.64 9.43
N GLY A 384 -23.41 -16.22 9.62
CA GLY A 384 -23.60 -17.50 10.31
C GLY A 384 -23.19 -18.74 9.53
N ASN A 385 -22.60 -18.60 8.33
CA ASN A 385 -22.14 -19.70 7.49
C ASN A 385 -20.64 -19.97 7.76
N PRO A 386 -20.22 -21.22 8.06
CA PRO A 386 -18.82 -21.55 8.38
C PRO A 386 -17.81 -21.15 7.29
N ASN A 387 -18.17 -21.26 6.02
CA ASN A 387 -17.29 -20.88 4.91
C ASN A 387 -17.15 -19.35 4.82
N ALA A 388 -18.26 -18.64 4.95
CA ALA A 388 -18.27 -17.17 4.94
C ALA A 388 -17.46 -16.58 6.10
N VAL A 389 -17.41 -17.24 7.26
CA VAL A 389 -16.54 -16.84 8.37
C VAL A 389 -15.07 -16.90 7.98
N ALA A 390 -14.63 -17.98 7.32
CA ALA A 390 -13.25 -18.13 6.87
C ALA A 390 -12.89 -17.05 5.82
N GLU A 391 -13.78 -16.83 4.86
CA GLU A 391 -13.62 -15.84 3.79
C GLU A 391 -13.54 -14.41 4.36
N CYS A 392 -14.46 -14.04 5.26
CA CYS A 392 -14.46 -12.73 5.90
C CYS A 392 -13.21 -12.51 6.76
N MET A 393 -12.77 -13.55 7.48
CA MET A 393 -11.57 -13.46 8.29
C MET A 393 -10.34 -13.28 7.38
N GLU A 394 -10.20 -14.07 6.32
CA GLU A 394 -9.11 -13.92 5.35
C GLU A 394 -9.05 -12.52 4.74
N ALA A 395 -10.20 -11.94 4.39
CA ALA A 395 -10.32 -10.58 3.88
C ALA A 395 -9.79 -9.52 4.87
N LEU A 396 -10.00 -9.73 6.18
CA LEU A 396 -9.64 -8.78 7.22
C LEU A 396 -8.23 -8.98 7.80
N LEU A 397 -7.63 -10.17 7.65
CA LEU A 397 -6.30 -10.51 8.20
C LEU A 397 -5.23 -9.43 7.96
N PRO A 398 -5.10 -8.80 6.77
CA PRO A 398 -4.04 -7.83 6.52
C PRO A 398 -4.08 -6.59 7.43
N ALA A 399 -5.26 -6.21 7.91
CA ALA A 399 -5.47 -5.02 8.73
C ALA A 399 -5.67 -5.35 10.22
N LEU A 400 -6.13 -6.56 10.55
CA LEU A 400 -6.63 -6.87 11.88
C LEU A 400 -5.54 -6.80 12.97
N LYS A 401 -4.33 -7.31 12.71
CA LYS A 401 -3.20 -7.20 13.66
C LYS A 401 -2.87 -5.75 14.01
N HIS A 402 -2.86 -4.86 13.01
CA HIS A 402 -2.57 -3.45 13.23
C HIS A 402 -3.69 -2.77 14.03
N ALA A 403 -4.96 -3.05 13.69
CA ALA A 403 -6.10 -2.53 14.42
C ALA A 403 -6.08 -2.94 15.89
N LEU A 404 -5.83 -4.23 16.19
CA LEU A 404 -5.77 -4.73 17.56
C LEU A 404 -4.64 -4.08 18.38
N LYS A 405 -3.45 -3.91 17.79
CA LYS A 405 -2.34 -3.17 18.45
C LYS A 405 -2.72 -1.72 18.77
N GLN A 406 -3.34 -1.03 17.81
CA GLN A 406 -3.72 0.37 17.98
C GLN A 406 -4.83 0.54 19.03
N ILE A 407 -5.77 -0.39 19.11
CA ILE A 407 -6.89 -0.35 20.07
C ILE A 407 -6.42 -0.73 21.48
N LYS A 408 -5.54 -1.74 21.61
CA LYS A 408 -4.96 -2.16 22.89
C LYS A 408 -4.03 -1.11 23.52
N GLY A 409 -3.65 -0.10 22.75
CA GLY A 409 -2.81 1.00 23.22
C GLY A 409 -1.34 0.65 23.28
N ASP A 410 -0.86 -0.22 22.37
CA ASP A 410 0.57 -0.46 22.17
C ASP A 410 1.24 0.91 22.04
N LYS A 411 2.13 1.22 23.01
CA LYS A 411 2.54 2.59 23.36
C LYS A 411 2.86 3.37 22.09
N ARG A 412 2.00 4.32 21.72
CA ARG A 412 2.50 5.50 20.99
C ARG A 412 3.61 6.07 21.86
N GLU A 413 4.75 6.27 21.22
CA GLU A 413 5.96 6.85 21.77
C GLU A 413 5.65 7.82 22.92
N LYS A 414 6.43 7.74 24.01
CA LYS A 414 6.51 8.77 25.06
C LYS A 414 7.04 10.13 24.54
N HIS A 415 6.95 10.37 23.24
CA HIS A 415 7.20 11.65 22.59
C HIS A 415 5.92 12.09 21.88
N PRO A 416 5.10 12.96 22.50
CA PRO A 416 4.03 13.60 21.77
C PRO A 416 4.66 14.51 20.72
N ARG A 417 4.87 14.04 19.49
CA ARG A 417 5.22 14.88 18.32
C ARG A 417 4.02 15.71 17.84
N HIS A 418 3.12 16.07 18.75
CA HIS A 418 2.07 17.03 18.48
C HIS A 418 2.16 18.13 19.53
N ILE A 419 3.17 18.98 19.37
CA ILE A 419 3.11 20.33 19.87
C ILE A 419 2.10 21.04 18.94
N PRO A 420 1.12 21.80 19.46
CA PRO A 420 0.27 22.64 18.61
C PRO A 420 1.15 23.41 17.62
N HIS A 421 0.78 23.49 16.34
CA HIS A 421 1.62 24.04 15.26
C HIS A 421 2.21 25.43 15.56
N ALA A 422 1.65 26.18 16.51
CA ALA A 422 2.16 27.44 17.00
C ALA A 422 3.49 27.37 17.80
N GLN A 423 3.92 26.20 18.29
CA GLN A 423 5.08 26.09 19.20
C GLN A 423 6.09 24.99 18.83
N ALA A 424 5.91 24.29 17.71
CA ALA A 424 6.87 23.25 17.29
C ALA A 424 8.07 23.89 16.57
N ALA A 425 9.28 23.80 17.14
CA ALA A 425 10.50 24.09 16.38
C ALA A 425 10.68 23.04 15.27
N PRO A 426 10.95 23.45 14.02
CA PRO A 426 11.03 22.52 12.89
C PRO A 426 12.22 21.60 13.10
N THR A 427 11.96 20.32 13.36
CA THR A 427 13.00 19.29 13.34
C THR A 427 12.66 18.34 12.21
N ASP A 428 13.26 18.60 11.06
CA ASP A 428 13.03 17.81 9.87
C ASP A 428 13.76 16.47 9.99
N THR A 429 12.99 15.39 10.07
CA THR A 429 13.47 14.02 10.01
C THR A 429 14.27 13.73 8.73
N TRP A 430 14.10 14.51 7.67
CA TRP A 430 14.90 14.43 6.45
C TRP A 430 16.32 14.92 6.63
N GLU A 431 16.55 15.99 7.40
CA GLU A 431 17.89 16.54 7.61
C GLU A 431 18.80 15.54 8.35
N ARG A 432 18.20 14.69 9.20
CA ARG A 432 18.89 13.63 9.93
C ARG A 432 19.29 12.46 9.02
N SER A 433 18.40 12.07 8.10
CA SER A 433 18.68 11.05 7.08
C SER A 433 19.67 11.56 6.03
N TYR A 434 19.57 12.84 5.66
CA TYR A 434 20.52 13.52 4.78
C TYR A 434 21.92 13.55 5.41
N LYS A 435 22.06 13.98 6.67
CA LYS A 435 23.36 14.01 7.39
C LYS A 435 24.00 12.63 7.58
N LEU A 436 23.19 11.57 7.71
CA LEU A 436 23.67 10.18 7.78
C LEU A 436 24.14 9.66 6.41
N ALA A 437 23.53 10.14 5.32
CA ALA A 437 23.86 9.74 3.96
C ALA A 437 24.97 10.59 3.32
N SER A 438 25.16 11.85 3.75
CA SER A 438 26.08 12.81 3.14
C SER A 438 27.49 12.84 3.74
N GLY A 439 27.84 11.92 4.64
CA GLY A 439 29.25 11.67 5.00
C GLY A 439 29.99 12.83 5.67
N ALA A 440 29.34 13.68 6.46
CA ALA A 440 30.02 14.62 7.34
C ALA A 440 30.38 13.95 8.67
N ALA A 441 31.30 12.98 8.64
CA ALA A 441 32.01 12.57 9.83
C ALA A 441 32.92 13.72 10.23
N GLN A 442 32.54 14.44 11.29
CA GLN A 442 33.44 15.35 11.97
C GLN A 442 34.60 14.50 12.50
N GLU A 443 35.79 14.68 11.93
CA GLU A 443 37.03 14.11 12.45
C GLU A 443 37.13 14.47 13.93
N THR A 444 36.93 13.49 14.80
CA THR A 444 37.28 13.61 16.21
C THR A 444 38.78 13.42 16.27
N GLY A 445 39.46 14.52 16.57
CA GLY A 445 40.91 14.58 16.66
C GLY A 445 41.49 13.47 17.53
N CYS A 446 42.54 12.84 17.00
CA CYS A 446 43.45 12.01 17.75
C CYS A 446 44.06 12.84 18.89
N SER A 447 43.81 12.43 20.14
CA SER A 447 44.63 12.84 21.27
C SER A 447 45.12 11.59 21.99
N CYS A 448 46.32 11.16 21.60
CA CYS A 448 47.15 10.27 22.41
C CYS A 448 48.53 10.93 22.49
N SER A 449 48.74 11.70 23.55
CA SER A 449 50.05 12.12 24.03
C SER A 449 50.12 11.75 25.51
N HIS A 450 51.15 10.96 25.84
CA HIS A 450 51.57 10.42 27.14
C HIS A 450 51.00 9.08 27.57
#